data_AF-A0A8T3VNB2-F1
#
_entry.id   AF-A0A8T3VNB2-F1
#
_cell.length_a   1.000
_cell.length_b   1.000
_cell.length_c   1.000
_cell.angle_alpha   90.00
_cell.angle_beta   90.00
_cell.angle_gamma   90.00
#
_symmetry.space_group_name_H-M   'P 1'
#
loop_
_entity.id
_entity.type
_entity.pdbx_description
1 polymer ?
#
loop_
_entity_poly.entity_id
_entity_poly.type
_entity_poly.pdbx_seq_one_letter_code
_entity_poly.pdbx_strand_id
1 'polypeptide(L)' 'MAETIDKVIVIVGYLLAIFIPLLGLIAGVVLYFVKKEDPFYQKHAKYIIIVAIVVWALSAILLGLLS' A
#
# COMPACT_ATOMS: atom_id res chain seq x y z
N MET A 1 9.24 5.33 -20.91
CA MET A 1 9.75 4.20 -20.09
C MET A 1 9.64 4.47 -18.59
N ALA A 2 10.09 5.63 -18.08
CA ALA A 2 9.99 5.96 -16.64
C ALA A 2 8.55 5.89 -16.10
N GLU A 3 7.59 6.51 -16.79
CA GLU A 3 6.18 6.55 -16.37
C GLU A 3 5.53 5.15 -16.26
N THR A 4 5.92 4.21 -17.11
CA THR A 4 5.43 2.82 -17.05
C THR A 4 5.95 2.11 -15.81
N ILE A 5 7.22 2.32 -15.48
CA ILE A 5 7.85 1.75 -14.28
C ILE A 5 7.18 2.32 -13.03
N ASP A 6 6.88 3.62 -13.02
CA ASP A 6 6.22 4.27 -11.89
C ASP A 6 4.83 3.68 -11.61
N LYS A 7 4.05 3.44 -12.67
CA LYS A 7 2.75 2.77 -12.57
C LYS A 7 2.88 1.33 -12.06
N VAL A 8 3.88 0.58 -12.56
CA VAL A 8 4.12 -0.80 -12.12
C VAL A 8 4.46 -0.85 -10.63
N ILE A 9 5.33 0.04 -10.14
CA ILE A 9 5.71 0.10 -8.73
C ILE A 9 4.49 0.36 -7.84
N VAL A 10 3.63 1.30 -8.23
CA VAL A 10 2.38 1.58 -7.50
C VAL A 10 1.45 0.38 -7.50
N ILE A 11 1.26 -0.28 -8.65
CA ILE A 11 0.41 -1.48 -8.76
C ILE A 11 0.94 -2.60 -7.85
N VAL A 12 2.25 -2.84 -7.87
CA VAL A 12 2.89 -3.83 -6.99
C VAL A 12 2.66 -3.47 -5.52
N GLY A 13 2.77 -2.19 -5.15
CA GLY A 13 2.49 -1.73 -3.79
C GLY A 13 1.05 -2.01 -3.34
N TYR A 14 0.07 -1.81 -4.21
CA TYR A 14 -1.33 -2.17 -3.92
C TYR A 14 -1.54 -3.68 -3.79
N LEU A 15 -0.95 -4.48 -4.68
CA LEU A 15 -1.04 -5.94 -4.59
C LEU A 15 -0.45 -6.42 -3.25
N LEU A 16 0.71 -5.88 -2.84
CA LEU A 16 1.29 -6.18 -1.54
C LEU A 16 0.34 -5.81 -0.39
N ALA A 17 -0.30 -4.63 -0.43
CA ALA A 17 -1.24 -4.22 0.61
C ALA A 17 -2.49 -5.09 0.74
N ILE A 18 -2.94 -5.71 -0.36
CA ILE A 18 -4.12 -6.58 -0.35
C ILE A 18 -3.76 -7.98 0.15
N PHE A 19 -2.69 -8.59 -0.38
CA PHE A 19 -2.34 -9.97 -0.06
C PHE A 19 -1.59 -10.11 1.28
N ILE A 20 -0.73 -9.14 1.58
CA ILE A 20 0.11 -9.16 2.78
C ILE A 20 0.12 -7.73 3.36
N PRO A 21 -0.92 -7.36 4.12
CA PRO A 21 -1.13 -5.97 4.56
C PRO A 21 0.09 -5.35 5.22
N LEU A 22 0.84 -6.13 6.00
CA LEU A 22 2.08 -5.68 6.64
C LEU A 22 3.16 -5.25 5.61
N LEU A 23 3.35 -6.02 4.54
CA LEU A 23 4.31 -5.68 3.48
C LEU A 23 3.83 -4.47 2.66
N GLY A 24 2.53 -4.37 2.39
CA GLY A 24 1.98 -3.19 1.74
C GLY A 24 2.13 -1.92 2.59
N LEU A 25 1.96 -2.02 3.90
CA LEU A 25 2.20 -0.92 4.82
C LEU A 25 3.66 -0.44 4.73
N ILE A 26 4.62 -1.38 4.82
CA ILE A 26 6.05 -1.08 4.71
C ILE A 26 6.36 -0.45 3.34
N ALA A 27 5.89 -1.05 2.25
CA ALA A 27 6.12 -0.54 0.90
C ALA A 27 5.53 0.86 0.71
N GLY A 28 4.32 1.10 1.22
CA GLY A 28 3.66 2.41 1.19
C GLY A 28 4.44 3.45 1.98
N VAL A 29 4.92 3.13 3.18
CA VAL A 29 5.76 4.04 3.98
C VAL A 29 7.09 4.34 3.28
N VAL A 30 7.75 3.32 2.73
CA VAL A 30 9.01 3.50 1.99
C VAL A 30 8.78 4.41 0.76
N LEU A 31 7.75 4.15 -0.04
CA LEU A 31 7.42 5.00 -1.20
C LEU A 31 7.10 6.43 -0.78
N TYR A 32 6.40 6.62 0.34
CA TYR A 32 6.09 7.93 0.89
C TYR A 32 7.37 8.73 1.20
N PHE A 33 8.35 8.14 1.86
CA PHE A 33 9.57 8.86 2.24
C PHE A 33 10.59 8.99 1.10
N VAL A 34 10.75 7.96 0.27
CA VAL A 34 11.75 7.93 -0.80
C VAL A 34 11.36 8.82 -1.99
N LYS A 35 10.07 8.87 -2.35
CA LYS A 35 9.55 9.63 -3.49
C LYS A 35 8.80 10.89 -3.05
N LYS A 36 9.31 11.58 -2.02
CA LYS A 36 8.66 12.75 -1.40
C LYS A 36 8.41 13.93 -2.34
N GLU A 37 9.22 14.07 -3.38
CA GLU A 37 9.16 15.20 -4.32
C GLU A 37 8.19 14.93 -5.48
N ASP A 38 7.73 13.69 -5.63
CA ASP A 38 6.81 13.31 -6.70
C ASP A 38 5.37 13.22 -6.16
N PRO A 39 4.47 14.11 -6.61
CA PRO A 39 3.08 14.13 -6.15
C PRO A 39 2.31 12.85 -6.52
N PHE A 40 2.67 12.15 -7.59
CA PHE A 40 2.05 10.89 -7.98
C PHE A 40 2.34 9.81 -6.94
N TYR A 41 3.62 9.62 -6.61
CA TYR A 41 4.03 8.65 -5.59
C TYR A 41 3.51 9.01 -4.20
N GLN A 42 3.52 10.29 -3.82
CA GLN A 42 2.97 10.75 -2.55
C GLN A 42 1.50 10.39 -2.37
N LYS A 43 0.69 10.60 -3.42
CA LYS A 43 -0.73 10.26 -3.41
C LYS A 43 -0.94 8.75 -3.29
N HIS A 44 -0.26 7.97 -4.13
CA HIS A 44 -0.43 6.53 -4.16
C HIS A 44 0.17 5.81 -2.94
N ALA A 45 1.28 6.27 -2.41
CA ALA A 45 1.87 5.77 -1.18
C ALA A 45 0.90 5.89 0.01
N LYS A 46 0.25 7.07 0.18
CA LYS A 46 -0.78 7.25 1.20
C LYS A 46 -1.93 6.26 1.02
N TYR A 47 -2.40 6.07 -0.20
CA TYR A 47 -3.48 5.10 -0.45
C TYR A 47 -3.06 3.66 -0.22
N ILE A 48 -1.83 3.26 -0.57
CA ILE A 48 -1.30 1.93 -0.27
C ILE A 48 -1.29 1.69 1.24
N ILE A 49 -0.86 2.68 2.03
CA ILE A 49 -0.89 2.63 3.51
C ILE A 49 -2.34 2.49 4.00
N ILE A 50 -3.26 3.32 3.49
CA ILE A 50 -4.68 3.28 3.88
C ILE A 50 -5.29 1.91 3.56
N VAL A 51 -5.07 1.38 2.35
CA VAL A 51 -5.57 0.07 1.93
C VAL A 51 -5.01 -1.03 2.82
N ALA A 52 -3.71 -1.01 3.12
CA ALA A 52 -3.09 -1.98 4.03
C ALA A 52 -3.75 -1.96 5.41
N ILE A 53 -3.96 -0.79 6.01
CA ILE A 53 -4.60 -0.65 7.33
C ILE A 53 -6.06 -1.14 7.28
N VAL A 54 -6.81 -0.76 6.25
CA VAL A 54 -8.22 -1.15 6.10
C VAL A 54 -8.36 -2.66 5.91
N VAL A 55 -7.57 -3.25 5.01
CA VAL A 55 -7.57 -4.70 4.79
C VAL A 55 -7.21 -5.42 6.08
N TRP A 56 -6.18 -4.96 6.79
CA TRP A 56 -5.77 -5.57 8.05
C TRP A 56 -6.84 -5.47 9.15
N ALA A 57 -7.49 -4.32 9.29
CA ALA A 57 -8.59 -4.11 10.22
C ALA A 57 -9.80 -5.01 9.88
N LEU A 58 -10.17 -5.11 8.60
CA LEU A 58 -11.23 -6.00 8.13
C LEU A 58 -10.90 -7.46 8.41
N SER A 59 -9.67 -7.90 8.15
CA SER A 59 -9.22 -9.26 8.48
C SER A 59 -9.29 -9.54 9.98
N ALA A 60 -8.90 -8.60 10.82
CA ALA A 60 -8.96 -8.74 12.27
C ALA A 60 -10.42 -8.84 12.77
N ILE A 61 -11.32 -8.01 12.25
CA ILE A 61 -12.76 -8.08 12.56
C ILE A 61 -13.34 -9.43 12.13
N LEU A 62 -12.99 -9.90 10.93
CA LEU A 62 -13.53 -11.14 10.36
C LEU A 62 -13.06 -12.37 11.17
N LEU A 63 -11.79 -12.39 11.59
CA LEU A 63 -11.28 -13.43 12.50
C LEU A 63 -11.88 -13.34 13.91
N GLY A 64 -12.07 -12.12 14.43
CA GLY A 64 -12.70 -11.88 15.73
C GLY A 64 -14.18 -12.27 15.79
N LEU A 65 -14.89 -12.21 14.65
CA LEU A 65 -16.27 -12.70 14.53
C LEU A 65 -16.36 -14.23 14.35
N LEU A 66 -15.29 -14.86 13.85
CA LEU A 66 -15.21 -16.30 13.62
C LEU A 66 -14.67 -17.09 14.83
N SER A 67 -14.23 -16.40 15.89
CA SER A 67 -13.71 -16.98 17.14
C SER A 67 -14.76 -16.97 18.24
#